data_AF-A0A0V1LAF1-F1
#
_entry.id   AF-A0A0V1LAF1-F1
#
_cell.length_a   1.000
_cell.length_b   1.000
_cell.length_c   1.000
_cell.angle_alpha   90.00
_cell.angle_beta   90.00
_cell.angle_gamma   90.00
#
_symmetry.space_group_name_H-M   'P 1'
#
loop_
_entity.id
_entity.type
_entity.pdbx_description
1 polymer ?
#
loop_
_entity_poly.entity_id
_entity_poly.type
_entity_poly.pdbx_seq_one_letter_code
_entity_poly.pdbx_strand_id
1 'polypeptide(L)'
;MLFSIFLLLHFDLCFSNQESVSNFETENFTLVKSSRYLHYDVNPAEGQNLRRDVYIRVASMVHYLREKGHDFVLVLPPWGSSIHHRSHQLGYQHRIPWKLWFDLESLNRFIPVIELEDYFRETGRTSIDVVYFLQPFPEGFTEWSQKMELRPCIKSFYYQQVEGKFKYSFWGYPEVYAKNVSCVSLQGYVSDVANLIVNDTDPTKIQSIMVDRAEVMLHDGFGSNIYWKASYFICRRSMRYSAAIRKAADDFRREELNSDDVTDKTEILDDWTLMKVKPGQAVGGPYLAVHLRRTDFVTSRSKQIPTVKGAAEQISKLLKMLKLEVVYVSTDAPETEVDELKAFLNETAVIKRFKPTDAQLQKFLDGGVATIEQWICAHAKYFIGTAESTFSFRIQEDREILGFSHNTTFNCLCPDHNLNCQQPAKWYMKQKCDINVLAVVLRSIGCEKLGKDESIKLRKDENATESHPLCSYLSEDMVLPNKLLMLNKSESLKKLLRSDHLRNLLRWINCHSQPSEAIRIAMKNLEFQRFAAVCLNIVEPENHEWANEYVKKMKLLEYSATELLLQALKDSNCT
;
A
#
# COMPACT_ATOMS: atom_id res chain seq x y z
N MET A 1 0.29 -19.08 6.84
CA MET A 1 0.24 -19.63 8.20
C MET A 1 1.52 -20.35 8.68
N LEU A 2 2.01 -21.41 8.02
CA LEU A 2 3.27 -22.07 8.43
C LEU A 2 4.45 -21.09 8.50
N PHE A 3 4.59 -20.22 7.50
CA PHE A 3 5.57 -19.12 7.49
C PHE A 3 5.54 -18.24 8.76
N SER A 4 4.34 -17.98 9.30
CA SER A 4 4.15 -17.23 10.55
C SER A 4 4.55 -18.03 11.79
N ILE A 5 4.52 -19.37 11.74
CA ILE A 5 5.02 -20.26 12.80
C ILE A 5 6.57 -20.32 12.75
N PHE A 6 7.16 -20.22 11.55
CA PHE A 6 8.62 -20.29 11.33
C PHE A 6 9.39 -19.05 11.76
N LEU A 7 8.89 -17.84 11.46
CA LEU A 7 9.50 -16.57 11.89
C LEU A 7 9.62 -16.41 13.41
N LEU A 8 8.87 -17.20 14.18
CA LEU A 8 8.80 -17.13 15.65
C LEU A 8 9.73 -18.12 16.37
N LEU A 9 10.25 -19.13 15.69
CA LEU A 9 11.24 -20.09 16.24
C LEU A 9 12.69 -19.55 16.17
N HIS A 10 12.87 -18.33 15.68
CA HIS A 10 14.17 -17.77 15.30
C HIS A 10 15.04 -17.31 16.49
N PHE A 11 14.50 -17.11 17.70
CA PHE A 11 15.25 -16.50 18.80
C PHE A 11 15.96 -17.44 19.79
N ASP A 12 15.83 -18.76 19.66
CA ASP A 12 16.46 -19.74 20.59
C ASP A 12 17.52 -20.66 19.96
N LEU A 13 18.00 -20.39 18.73
CA LEU A 13 19.05 -21.22 18.10
C LEU A 13 20.36 -20.49 17.80
N CYS A 14 20.48 -19.22 18.22
CA CYS A 14 21.70 -18.43 18.07
C CYS A 14 22.34 -18.12 19.42
N PHE A 15 22.82 -19.13 20.15
CA PHE A 15 24.00 -19.01 21.01
C PHE A 15 24.61 -20.41 21.23
N SER A 16 25.51 -20.79 20.35
CA SER A 16 26.61 -21.69 20.66
C SER A 16 27.70 -21.46 19.62
N ASN A 17 28.65 -20.59 19.96
CA ASN A 17 29.89 -20.42 19.20
C ASN A 17 30.68 -21.72 19.19
N GLN A 18 31.21 -22.11 18.02
CA GLN A 18 32.62 -22.46 17.90
C GLN A 18 33.09 -22.38 16.44
N GLU A 19 34.30 -21.85 16.30
CA GLU A 19 35.00 -21.46 15.08
C GLU A 19 35.26 -22.63 14.12
N SER A 20 35.16 -22.34 12.81
CA SER A 20 36.15 -22.82 11.84
C SER A 20 36.09 -21.97 10.58
N VAL A 21 37.15 -21.19 10.37
CA VAL A 21 37.48 -20.44 9.16
C VAL A 21 37.83 -21.42 8.04
N SER A 22 37.24 -21.29 6.86
CA SER A 22 37.90 -21.71 5.61
C SER A 22 37.38 -20.93 4.39
N ASN A 23 38.25 -20.05 3.89
CA ASN A 23 38.46 -19.62 2.51
C ASN A 23 37.24 -19.39 1.62
N PHE A 24 36.83 -18.11 1.56
CA PHE A 24 36.06 -17.56 0.44
C PHE A 24 37.04 -17.21 -0.68
N GLU A 25 37.02 -17.97 -1.78
CA GLU A 25 37.65 -17.55 -3.03
C GLU A 25 36.87 -16.35 -3.58
N THR A 26 37.47 -15.17 -3.46
CA THR A 26 37.06 -13.95 -4.13
C THR A 26 37.51 -14.00 -5.58
N GLU A 27 36.63 -14.44 -6.48
CA GLU A 27 36.75 -14.14 -7.90
C GLU A 27 35.45 -13.53 -8.44
N ASN A 28 35.60 -12.31 -8.99
CA ASN A 28 34.69 -11.61 -9.90
C ASN A 28 33.41 -10.97 -9.34
N PHE A 29 33.55 -9.94 -8.51
CA PHE A 29 32.56 -8.85 -8.42
C PHE A 29 32.99 -7.65 -9.27
N THR A 30 32.89 -7.78 -10.59
CA THR A 30 32.86 -6.63 -11.50
C THR A 30 31.86 -6.88 -12.64
N LEU A 31 30.57 -6.79 -12.32
CA LEU A 31 29.58 -6.29 -13.25
C LEU A 31 28.81 -5.20 -12.51
N VAL A 32 29.14 -3.94 -12.79
CA VAL A 32 28.23 -2.83 -12.50
C VAL A 32 26.95 -3.17 -13.25
N LYS A 33 25.95 -3.69 -12.55
CA LYS A 33 24.64 -4.00 -13.12
C LYS A 33 24.08 -2.66 -13.58
N SER A 34 24.03 -2.41 -14.89
CA SER A 34 23.49 -1.16 -15.40
C SER A 34 22.01 -1.09 -15.03
N SER A 35 21.60 -0.08 -14.28
CA SER A 35 20.21 0.13 -13.89
C SER A 35 19.31 0.16 -15.13
N ARG A 36 18.13 -0.41 -14.99
CA ARG A 36 17.06 -0.33 -16.00
C ARG A 36 16.07 0.76 -15.58
N TYR A 37 15.52 1.45 -16.56
CA TYR A 37 14.63 2.58 -16.34
C TYR A 37 13.23 2.23 -16.81
N LEU A 38 12.26 2.46 -15.93
CA LEU A 38 10.85 2.29 -16.25
C LEU A 38 10.20 3.67 -16.37
N HIS A 39 9.60 3.94 -17.51
CA HIS A 39 8.76 5.09 -17.78
C HIS A 39 7.29 4.65 -17.82
N TYR A 40 6.36 5.57 -17.64
CA TYR A 40 4.94 5.29 -17.86
C TYR A 40 4.17 6.55 -18.21
N ASP A 41 3.07 6.39 -18.94
CA ASP A 41 2.06 7.44 -19.09
C ASP A 41 0.65 6.85 -18.95
N VAL A 42 -0.31 7.75 -18.88
CA VAL A 42 -1.73 7.48 -18.61
C VAL A 42 -2.54 8.14 -19.70
N ASN A 43 -3.72 7.59 -20.00
CA ASN A 43 -4.70 8.23 -20.89
C ASN A 43 -4.76 9.77 -20.68
N PRO A 44 -4.57 10.60 -21.74
CA PRO A 44 -4.54 12.05 -21.62
C PRO A 44 -5.77 12.69 -20.97
N ALA A 45 -6.93 12.02 -20.98
CA ALA A 45 -8.14 12.50 -20.32
C ALA A 45 -8.10 12.37 -18.78
N GLU A 46 -7.15 11.58 -18.24
CA GLU A 46 -7.14 11.25 -16.82
C GLU A 46 -6.55 12.34 -15.95
N GLY A 47 -7.31 12.69 -14.91
CA GLY A 47 -6.96 13.77 -13.98
C GLY A 47 -5.78 13.46 -13.07
N GLN A 48 -5.21 14.51 -12.49
CA GLN A 48 -4.08 14.45 -11.55
C GLN A 48 -4.24 13.37 -10.46
N ASN A 49 -5.42 13.27 -9.83
CA ASN A 49 -5.62 12.34 -8.71
C ASN A 49 -5.74 10.87 -9.15
N LEU A 50 -6.26 10.58 -10.36
CA LEU A 50 -6.19 9.22 -10.89
C LEU A 50 -4.74 8.88 -11.26
N ARG A 51 -3.99 9.83 -11.86
CA ARG A 51 -2.56 9.65 -12.17
C ARG A 51 -1.73 9.32 -10.92
N ARG A 52 -2.08 9.86 -9.76
CA ARG A 52 -1.48 9.49 -8.47
C ARG A 52 -1.79 8.06 -8.05
N ASP A 53 -3.00 7.57 -8.32
CA ASP A 53 -3.33 6.16 -8.09
C ASP A 53 -2.54 5.24 -9.04
N VAL A 54 -2.41 5.63 -10.31
CA VAL A 54 -1.58 4.90 -11.28
C VAL A 54 -0.10 4.91 -10.90
N TYR A 55 0.41 6.01 -10.34
CA TYR A 55 1.76 6.02 -9.76
C TYR A 55 1.93 4.90 -8.73
N ILE A 56 0.96 4.68 -7.84
CA ILE A 56 1.05 3.61 -6.83
C ILE A 56 1.11 2.24 -7.49
N ARG A 57 0.37 2.02 -8.59
CA ARG A 57 0.42 0.79 -9.39
C ARG A 57 1.82 0.56 -9.95
N VAL A 58 2.35 1.56 -10.65
CA VAL A 58 3.65 1.47 -11.32
C VAL A 58 4.80 1.39 -10.30
N ALA A 59 4.73 2.14 -9.21
CA ALA A 59 5.71 2.08 -8.14
C ALA A 59 5.72 0.70 -7.45
N SER A 60 4.54 0.10 -7.24
CA SER A 60 4.42 -1.28 -6.76
C SER A 60 5.02 -2.29 -7.75
N MET A 61 4.92 -2.02 -9.06
CA MET A 61 5.59 -2.81 -10.10
C MET A 61 7.10 -2.79 -9.94
N VAL A 62 7.68 -1.59 -9.78
CA VAL A 62 9.12 -1.42 -9.59
C VAL A 62 9.57 -2.09 -8.30
N HIS A 63 8.81 -1.93 -7.21
CA HIS A 63 9.09 -2.62 -5.96
C HIS A 63 9.13 -4.16 -6.16
N TYR A 64 8.12 -4.71 -6.81
CA TYR A 64 8.06 -6.15 -7.14
C TYR A 64 9.24 -6.61 -8.01
N LEU A 65 9.58 -5.86 -9.07
CA LEU A 65 10.71 -6.17 -9.95
C LEU A 65 12.05 -6.18 -9.17
N ARG A 66 12.23 -5.22 -8.26
CA ARG A 66 13.43 -5.11 -7.41
C ARG A 66 13.53 -6.25 -6.40
N GLU A 67 12.43 -6.65 -5.77
CA GLU A 67 12.40 -7.82 -4.89
C GLU A 67 12.73 -9.12 -5.63
N LYS A 68 12.46 -9.19 -6.94
CA LYS A 68 12.87 -10.28 -7.82
C LYS A 68 14.31 -10.17 -8.33
N GLY A 69 15.06 -9.17 -7.89
CA GLY A 69 16.47 -8.96 -8.25
C GLY A 69 16.71 -8.18 -9.54
N HIS A 70 15.68 -7.56 -10.11
CA HIS A 70 15.81 -6.68 -11.28
C HIS A 70 15.98 -5.23 -10.83
N ASP A 71 17.13 -4.64 -11.14
CA ASP A 71 17.49 -3.30 -10.68
C ASP A 71 16.84 -2.21 -11.54
N PHE A 72 15.57 -1.91 -11.22
CA PHE A 72 14.77 -0.88 -11.89
C PHE A 72 14.72 0.43 -11.11
N VAL A 73 14.80 1.54 -11.84
CA VAL A 73 14.56 2.92 -11.37
C VAL A 73 13.32 3.45 -12.07
N LEU A 74 12.40 4.04 -11.33
CA LEU A 74 11.20 4.67 -11.90
C LEU A 74 11.53 6.09 -12.38
N VAL A 75 11.28 6.36 -13.65
CA VAL A 75 11.36 7.71 -14.22
C VAL A 75 9.99 8.37 -14.11
N LEU A 76 9.91 9.44 -13.34
CA LEU A 76 8.66 10.13 -13.04
C LEU A 76 8.16 10.91 -14.26
N PRO A 77 6.92 10.67 -14.73
CA PRO A 77 6.36 11.40 -15.87
C PRO A 77 6.02 12.84 -15.46
N PRO A 78 6.53 13.86 -16.16
CA PRO A 78 6.21 15.25 -15.85
C PRO A 78 4.70 15.52 -15.88
N TRP A 79 4.22 16.37 -14.98
CA TRP A 79 2.81 16.76 -14.99
C TRP A 79 2.52 17.70 -16.16
N GLY A 80 1.30 17.64 -16.68
CA GLY A 80 0.88 18.46 -17.81
C GLY A 80 -0.63 18.51 -18.03
N SER A 81 -1.06 18.46 -19.29
CA SER A 81 -2.36 18.95 -19.78
C SER A 81 -3.64 18.40 -19.13
N SER A 82 -3.59 17.40 -18.26
CA SER A 82 -4.76 16.76 -17.67
C SER A 82 -5.16 17.36 -16.30
N ILE A 83 -4.89 18.64 -16.07
CA ILE A 83 -5.39 19.36 -14.89
C ILE A 83 -6.79 19.87 -15.21
N HIS A 84 -7.80 19.31 -14.53
CA HIS A 84 -9.23 19.57 -14.74
C HIS A 84 -9.65 21.01 -14.41
N HIS A 85 -8.88 21.69 -13.57
CA HIS A 85 -9.05 23.11 -13.27
C HIS A 85 -7.93 23.87 -13.94
N ARG A 86 -8.28 24.80 -14.81
CA ARG A 86 -7.30 25.63 -15.51
C ARG A 86 -7.56 27.07 -15.16
N SER A 87 -6.63 27.67 -14.43
CA SER A 87 -6.59 29.11 -14.27
C SER A 87 -6.29 29.74 -15.63
N HIS A 88 -7.22 30.54 -16.16
CA HIS A 88 -7.05 31.23 -17.46
C HIS A 88 -5.72 32.00 -17.54
N GLN A 89 -5.30 32.58 -16.41
CA GLN A 89 -4.06 33.35 -16.27
C GLN A 89 -2.76 32.55 -16.42
N LEU A 90 -2.76 31.24 -16.18
CA LEU A 90 -1.55 30.40 -16.31
C LEU A 90 -1.34 29.85 -17.72
N GLY A 91 -2.36 29.90 -18.58
CA GLY A 91 -2.30 29.28 -19.90
C GLY A 91 -2.08 27.77 -19.86
N TYR A 92 -1.41 27.23 -20.88
CA TYR A 92 -1.12 25.80 -21.00
C TYR A 92 0.05 25.38 -20.10
N GLN A 93 -0.19 24.46 -19.18
CA GLN A 93 0.80 23.97 -18.21
C GLN A 93 1.27 22.56 -18.60
N HIS A 94 2.59 22.38 -18.72
CA HIS A 94 3.23 21.12 -19.10
C HIS A 94 4.68 21.06 -18.59
N ARG A 95 5.29 19.87 -18.63
CA ARG A 95 6.67 19.61 -18.18
C ARG A 95 6.94 20.03 -16.73
N ILE A 96 5.94 19.87 -15.87
CA ILE A 96 6.07 20.25 -14.46
C ILE A 96 6.74 19.08 -13.71
N PRO A 97 7.83 19.32 -12.96
CA PRO A 97 8.52 18.26 -12.24
C PRO A 97 7.75 17.85 -10.97
N TRP A 98 7.93 16.61 -10.53
CA TRP A 98 7.29 16.08 -9.32
C TRP A 98 7.73 16.81 -8.05
N LYS A 99 9.00 17.21 -7.95
CA LYS A 99 9.55 17.95 -6.80
C LYS A 99 8.79 19.23 -6.45
N LEU A 100 8.04 19.79 -7.41
CA LEU A 100 7.22 20.98 -7.16
C LEU A 100 6.09 20.68 -6.16
N TRP A 101 5.49 19.49 -6.26
CA TRP A 101 4.30 19.11 -5.49
C TRP A 101 4.56 18.00 -4.47
N PHE A 102 5.57 17.16 -4.70
CA PHE A 102 5.90 16.01 -3.87
C PHE A 102 7.35 16.06 -3.39
N ASP A 103 7.60 15.42 -2.26
CA ASP A 103 8.94 15.26 -1.70
C ASP A 103 9.64 14.02 -2.30
N LEU A 104 10.65 14.24 -3.14
CA LEU A 104 11.32 13.14 -3.85
C LEU A 104 12.13 12.23 -2.92
N GLU A 105 12.63 12.74 -1.79
CA GLU A 105 13.32 11.92 -0.80
C GLU A 105 12.35 10.90 -0.18
N SER A 106 11.14 11.34 0.17
CA SER A 106 10.08 10.48 0.66
C SER A 106 9.72 9.39 -0.35
N LEU A 107 9.57 9.72 -1.64
CA LEU A 107 9.32 8.73 -2.68
C LEU A 107 10.47 7.72 -2.79
N ASN A 108 11.72 8.20 -2.75
CA ASN A 108 12.94 7.40 -2.85
C ASN A 108 13.10 6.37 -1.71
N ARG A 109 12.51 6.63 -0.54
CA ARG A 109 12.48 5.66 0.57
C ARG A 109 11.66 4.40 0.27
N PHE A 110 10.74 4.45 -0.69
CA PHE A 110 9.98 3.27 -1.12
C PHE A 110 10.67 2.55 -2.29
N ILE A 111 10.96 3.27 -3.37
CA ILE A 111 11.65 2.78 -4.55
C ILE A 111 12.54 3.88 -5.14
N PRO A 112 13.62 3.56 -5.87
CA PRO A 112 14.41 4.58 -6.56
C PRO A 112 13.56 5.30 -7.61
N VAL A 113 13.47 6.62 -7.49
CA VAL A 113 12.77 7.49 -8.44
C VAL A 113 13.67 8.63 -8.90
N ILE A 114 13.56 9.00 -10.17
CA ILE A 114 14.24 10.17 -10.75
C ILE A 114 13.26 10.95 -11.63
N GLU A 115 13.48 12.26 -11.77
CA GLU A 115 12.72 13.07 -12.73
C GLU A 115 13.12 12.72 -14.16
N LEU A 116 12.24 12.95 -15.13
CA LEU A 116 12.53 12.66 -16.54
C LEU A 116 13.76 13.41 -17.08
N GLU A 117 13.95 14.67 -16.67
CA GLU A 117 15.12 15.45 -17.08
C GLU A 117 16.41 14.94 -16.43
N ASP A 118 16.33 14.37 -15.23
CA ASP A 118 17.48 13.75 -14.56
C ASP A 118 17.89 12.49 -15.32
N TYR A 119 16.92 11.68 -15.77
CA TYR A 119 17.15 10.55 -16.65
C TYR A 119 17.90 10.95 -17.94
N PHE A 120 17.51 12.06 -18.58
CA PHE A 120 18.20 12.54 -19.79
C PHE A 120 19.67 12.90 -19.49
N ARG A 121 19.94 13.56 -18.36
CA ARG A 121 21.30 13.95 -17.97
C ARG A 121 22.16 12.75 -17.58
N GLU A 122 21.61 11.82 -16.81
CA GLU A 122 22.34 10.65 -16.30
C GLU A 122 22.65 9.64 -17.41
N THR A 123 21.71 9.41 -18.31
CA THR A 123 21.88 8.40 -19.37
C THR A 123 22.46 8.97 -20.66
N GLY A 124 22.40 10.30 -20.85
CA GLY A 124 22.75 10.97 -22.11
C GLY A 124 21.82 10.58 -23.27
N ARG A 125 20.62 10.05 -22.98
CA ARG A 125 19.69 9.50 -23.98
C ARG A 125 18.28 10.07 -23.77
N THR A 126 17.60 10.31 -24.88
CA THR A 126 16.16 10.65 -24.92
C THR A 126 15.32 9.54 -25.57
N SER A 127 15.97 8.45 -26.00
CA SER A 127 15.29 7.30 -26.60
C SER A 127 14.75 6.36 -25.53
N ILE A 128 13.56 5.84 -25.78
CA ILE A 128 12.98 4.70 -25.06
C ILE A 128 13.15 3.46 -25.93
N ASP A 129 13.65 2.36 -25.37
CA ASP A 129 13.97 1.16 -26.18
C ASP A 129 12.68 0.44 -26.60
N VAL A 130 11.76 0.22 -25.66
CA VAL A 130 10.48 -0.46 -25.93
C VAL A 130 9.34 0.25 -25.18
N VAL A 131 8.23 0.46 -25.87
CA VAL A 131 6.96 0.87 -25.28
C VAL A 131 5.97 -0.30 -25.36
N TYR A 132 5.40 -0.69 -24.23
CA TYR A 132 4.20 -1.52 -24.18
C TYR A 132 2.99 -0.60 -24.05
N PHE A 133 2.18 -0.52 -25.11
CA PHE A 133 0.94 0.23 -25.12
C PHE A 133 -0.20 -0.68 -24.65
N LEU A 134 -0.69 -0.45 -23.43
CA LEU A 134 -1.77 -1.27 -22.89
C LEU A 134 -3.13 -0.88 -23.51
N GLN A 135 -3.94 -1.88 -23.79
CA GLN A 135 -5.26 -1.69 -24.37
C GLN A 135 -6.25 -2.73 -23.83
N PRO A 136 -7.56 -2.46 -23.85
CA PRO A 136 -8.56 -3.50 -23.61
C PRO A 136 -8.53 -4.56 -24.71
N PHE A 137 -9.17 -5.71 -24.45
CA PHE A 137 -9.51 -6.67 -25.50
C PHE A 137 -10.62 -6.06 -26.39
N PRO A 138 -10.45 -6.00 -27.73
CA PRO A 138 -11.44 -5.42 -28.64
C PRO A 138 -12.84 -6.06 -28.52
N GLU A 139 -12.88 -7.37 -28.26
CA GLU A 139 -14.09 -8.16 -28.06
C GLU A 139 -14.79 -7.90 -26.71
N GLY A 140 -14.14 -7.17 -25.78
CA GLY A 140 -14.65 -6.95 -24.43
C GLY A 140 -14.60 -8.21 -23.56
N PHE A 141 -15.47 -8.26 -22.55
CA PHE A 141 -15.67 -9.44 -21.70
C PHE A 141 -17.10 -9.49 -21.17
N THR A 142 -17.63 -10.70 -21.00
CA THR A 142 -18.88 -10.96 -20.27
C THR A 142 -18.59 -11.28 -18.81
N GLU A 143 -17.56 -12.10 -18.56
CA GLU A 143 -17.00 -12.40 -17.25
C GLU A 143 -15.55 -11.95 -17.20
N TRP A 144 -15.14 -11.37 -16.06
CA TRP A 144 -13.76 -10.92 -15.90
C TRP A 144 -12.83 -12.13 -15.76
N SER A 145 -11.75 -12.15 -16.55
CA SER A 145 -10.73 -13.19 -16.49
C SER A 145 -9.34 -12.57 -16.60
N GLN A 146 -8.39 -13.07 -15.82
CA GLN A 146 -7.01 -12.59 -15.88
C GLN A 146 -6.33 -13.13 -17.15
N LYS A 147 -6.00 -12.25 -18.10
CA LYS A 147 -5.35 -12.58 -19.37
C LYS A 147 -4.60 -11.39 -19.98
N MET A 148 -3.55 -11.72 -20.73
CA MET A 148 -2.68 -10.75 -21.38
C MET A 148 -2.13 -11.31 -22.68
N GLU A 149 -2.23 -10.55 -23.77
CA GLU A 149 -1.78 -10.99 -25.10
C GLU A 149 -1.21 -9.84 -25.92
N LEU A 150 -0.12 -10.09 -26.64
CA LEU A 150 0.35 -9.19 -27.71
C LEU A 150 -0.66 -9.22 -28.85
N ARG A 151 -1.20 -8.05 -29.21
CA ARG A 151 -2.27 -7.91 -30.21
C ARG A 151 -2.00 -6.71 -31.12
N PRO A 152 -2.60 -6.66 -32.32
CA PRO A 152 -2.60 -5.45 -33.12
C PRO A 152 -3.16 -4.26 -32.33
N CYS A 153 -2.59 -3.08 -32.55
CA CYS A 153 -3.02 -1.85 -31.90
C CYS A 153 -4.43 -1.45 -32.31
N ILE A 154 -5.28 -1.09 -31.33
CA ILE A 154 -6.65 -0.61 -31.60
C ILE A 154 -6.66 0.86 -32.09
N LYS A 155 -7.81 1.34 -32.56
CA LYS A 155 -7.98 2.70 -33.13
C LYS A 155 -7.56 3.84 -32.20
N SER A 156 -7.55 3.65 -30.88
CA SER A 156 -7.10 4.66 -29.92
C SER A 156 -5.57 4.78 -29.80
N PHE A 157 -4.81 3.95 -30.52
CA PHE A 157 -3.37 4.05 -30.64
C PHE A 157 -2.94 5.35 -31.34
N TYR A 158 -1.95 6.04 -30.79
CA TYR A 158 -1.58 7.39 -31.23
C TYR A 158 -0.10 7.58 -31.59
N TYR A 159 0.73 6.53 -31.54
CA TYR A 159 2.12 6.64 -31.98
C TYR A 159 2.20 6.66 -33.50
N GLN A 160 3.04 7.55 -34.02
CA GLN A 160 3.32 7.65 -35.45
C GLN A 160 4.75 7.22 -35.72
N GLN A 161 4.96 6.37 -36.72
CA GLN A 161 6.29 5.96 -37.13
C GLN A 161 6.83 6.95 -38.17
N VAL A 162 7.95 7.60 -37.83
CA VAL A 162 8.65 8.58 -38.68
C VAL A 162 10.13 8.19 -38.70
N GLU A 163 10.68 7.92 -39.89
CA GLU A 163 12.10 7.57 -40.08
C GLU A 163 12.58 6.42 -39.17
N GLY A 164 11.74 5.39 -39.00
CA GLY A 164 12.05 4.24 -38.14
C GLY A 164 11.96 4.51 -36.64
N LYS A 165 11.48 5.69 -36.22
CA LYS A 165 11.25 6.06 -34.81
C LYS A 165 9.76 6.23 -34.55
N PHE A 166 9.30 5.84 -33.37
CA PHE A 166 7.94 6.12 -32.94
C PHE A 166 7.90 7.45 -32.19
N LYS A 167 7.06 8.36 -32.67
CA LYS A 167 6.86 9.71 -32.16
C LYS A 167 5.45 9.87 -31.59
N TYR A 168 5.39 10.61 -30.48
CA TYR A 168 4.18 11.07 -29.81
C TYR A 168 4.54 12.35 -29.01
N SER A 169 3.58 12.93 -28.29
CA SER A 169 3.79 14.11 -27.43
C SER A 169 4.88 13.88 -26.37
N PHE A 170 4.99 12.67 -25.80
CA PHE A 170 5.96 12.29 -24.76
C PHE A 170 6.13 13.36 -23.68
N TRP A 171 5.05 13.61 -22.92
CA TRP A 171 5.00 14.66 -21.88
C TRP A 171 5.35 16.08 -22.38
N GLY A 172 5.27 16.29 -23.69
CA GLY A 172 5.61 17.52 -24.38
C GLY A 172 7.08 17.65 -24.78
N TYR A 173 7.91 16.59 -24.75
CA TYR A 173 9.32 16.65 -25.15
C TYR A 173 9.52 16.14 -26.58
N PRO A 174 9.68 17.03 -27.59
CA PRO A 174 9.75 16.63 -29.01
C PRO A 174 10.98 15.77 -29.36
N GLU A 175 12.05 15.87 -28.58
CA GLU A 175 13.29 15.11 -28.72
C GLU A 175 13.16 13.64 -28.28
N VAL A 176 12.12 13.30 -27.50
CA VAL A 176 11.87 11.93 -27.05
C VAL A 176 11.29 11.10 -28.20
N TYR A 177 11.66 9.83 -28.26
CA TYR A 177 11.10 8.86 -29.20
C TYR A 177 11.26 7.44 -28.68
N ALA A 178 10.41 6.54 -29.16
CA ALA A 178 10.56 5.11 -28.91
C ALA A 178 11.17 4.40 -30.12
N LYS A 179 12.05 3.42 -29.88
CA LYS A 179 12.62 2.57 -30.94
C LYS A 179 11.63 1.51 -31.39
N ASN A 180 10.90 0.91 -30.44
CA ASN A 180 9.86 -0.06 -30.72
C ASN A 180 8.60 0.18 -29.88
N VAL A 181 7.43 -0.10 -30.43
CA VAL A 181 6.15 -0.02 -29.74
C VAL A 181 5.36 -1.30 -30.02
N SER A 182 4.85 -1.94 -28.96
CA SER A 182 4.02 -3.14 -29.03
C SER A 182 2.74 -2.94 -28.24
N CYS A 183 1.61 -3.33 -28.82
CA CYS A 183 0.32 -3.23 -28.16
C CYS A 183 -0.02 -4.52 -27.41
N VAL A 184 -0.47 -4.38 -26.17
CA VAL A 184 -0.76 -5.48 -25.26
C VAL A 184 -2.21 -5.36 -24.80
N SER A 185 -3.06 -6.30 -25.21
CA SER A 185 -4.40 -6.41 -24.67
C SER A 185 -4.34 -7.03 -23.27
N LEU A 186 -4.88 -6.32 -22.27
CA LEU A 186 -4.75 -6.69 -20.86
C LEU A 186 -6.10 -6.67 -20.14
N GLN A 187 -6.37 -7.75 -19.42
CA GLN A 187 -7.30 -7.83 -18.29
C GLN A 187 -6.50 -8.44 -17.15
N GLY A 188 -5.87 -7.63 -16.30
CA GLY A 188 -4.91 -8.15 -15.35
C GLY A 188 -4.34 -7.10 -14.40
N TYR A 189 -3.32 -7.52 -13.67
CA TYR A 189 -2.71 -6.78 -12.58
C TYR A 189 -1.33 -6.25 -12.95
N VAL A 190 -0.75 -5.47 -12.06
CA VAL A 190 0.60 -4.93 -12.19
C VAL A 190 1.64 -6.05 -12.34
N SER A 191 1.52 -7.15 -11.58
CA SER A 191 2.46 -8.27 -11.66
C SER A 191 2.49 -8.96 -13.02
N ASP A 192 1.37 -8.99 -13.76
CA ASP A 192 1.31 -9.56 -15.11
C ASP A 192 2.23 -8.79 -16.07
N VAL A 193 2.14 -7.46 -16.05
CA VAL A 193 2.96 -6.58 -16.90
C VAL A 193 4.42 -6.58 -16.44
N ALA A 194 4.68 -6.67 -15.13
CA ALA A 194 6.04 -6.83 -14.62
C ALA A 194 6.71 -8.10 -15.17
N ASN A 195 5.99 -9.22 -15.14
CA ASN A 195 6.48 -10.50 -15.65
C ASN A 195 6.64 -10.48 -17.18
N LEU A 196 5.76 -9.79 -17.91
CA LEU A 196 5.95 -9.54 -19.35
C LEU A 196 7.29 -8.85 -19.61
N ILE A 197 7.57 -7.74 -18.93
CA ILE A 197 8.81 -6.97 -19.12
C ILE A 197 10.02 -7.87 -18.89
N VAL A 198 10.03 -8.65 -17.81
CA VAL A 198 11.18 -9.54 -17.50
C VAL A 198 11.35 -10.63 -18.57
N ASN A 199 10.27 -11.22 -19.06
CA ASN A 199 10.35 -12.34 -19.99
C ASN A 199 10.63 -11.92 -21.44
N ASP A 200 10.11 -10.76 -21.86
CA ASP A 200 10.16 -10.29 -23.25
C ASP A 200 11.42 -9.46 -23.56
N THR A 201 12.18 -9.05 -22.53
CA THR A 201 13.31 -8.13 -22.72
C THR A 201 14.64 -8.68 -22.21
N ASP A 202 15.66 -8.58 -23.06
CA ASP A 202 17.05 -8.87 -22.71
C ASP A 202 17.65 -7.68 -21.93
N PRO A 203 17.97 -7.83 -20.62
CA PRO A 203 18.47 -6.74 -19.79
C PRO A 203 19.82 -6.19 -20.24
N THR A 204 20.57 -6.90 -21.09
CA THR A 204 21.84 -6.42 -21.65
C THR A 204 21.65 -5.48 -22.84
N LYS A 205 20.47 -5.48 -23.46
CA LYS A 205 20.14 -4.69 -24.66
C LYS A 205 19.06 -3.65 -24.42
N ILE A 206 18.11 -3.93 -23.54
CA ILE A 206 16.91 -3.12 -23.29
C ILE A 206 17.00 -2.50 -21.89
N GLN A 207 17.38 -1.23 -21.86
CA GLN A 207 17.63 -0.48 -20.63
C GLN A 207 16.47 0.45 -20.27
N SER A 208 15.77 1.03 -21.25
CA SER A 208 14.64 1.94 -21.02
C SER A 208 13.34 1.35 -21.57
N ILE A 209 12.38 1.10 -20.69
CA ILE A 209 11.07 0.51 -20.99
C ILE A 209 9.97 1.48 -20.57
N MET A 210 8.95 1.64 -21.41
CA MET A 210 7.77 2.44 -21.08
C MET A 210 6.51 1.59 -21.08
N VAL A 211 5.67 1.76 -20.05
CA VAL A 211 4.30 1.23 -20.03
C VAL A 211 3.33 2.39 -20.24
N ASP A 212 2.77 2.47 -21.44
CA ASP A 212 1.76 3.48 -21.76
C ASP A 212 0.36 2.94 -21.47
N ARG A 213 -0.60 3.84 -21.24
CA ARG A 213 -1.98 3.50 -20.83
C ARG A 213 -1.98 2.71 -19.53
N ALA A 214 -1.12 3.10 -18.59
CA ALA A 214 -0.90 2.39 -17.34
C ALA A 214 -2.16 2.32 -16.44
N GLU A 215 -3.20 3.12 -16.70
CA GLU A 215 -4.49 2.99 -16.03
C GLU A 215 -5.21 1.66 -16.28
N VAL A 216 -4.84 0.95 -17.35
CA VAL A 216 -5.43 -0.35 -17.72
C VAL A 216 -5.03 -1.44 -16.72
N MET A 217 -3.84 -1.33 -16.10
CA MET A 217 -3.41 -2.28 -15.07
C MET A 217 -4.22 -2.09 -13.79
N LEU A 218 -4.64 -3.17 -13.14
CA LEU A 218 -5.24 -3.14 -11.81
C LEU A 218 -4.17 -3.30 -10.72
N HIS A 219 -4.45 -2.81 -9.51
CA HIS A 219 -3.64 -3.13 -8.33
C HIS A 219 -3.70 -4.63 -8.04
N ASP A 220 -2.54 -5.27 -7.85
CA ASP A 220 -2.50 -6.64 -7.34
C ASP A 220 -3.21 -6.73 -5.98
N GLY A 221 -4.06 -7.74 -5.79
CA GLY A 221 -4.63 -8.08 -4.49
C GLY A 221 -5.41 -6.95 -3.79
N PHE A 222 -6.01 -6.02 -4.55
CA PHE A 222 -6.82 -4.92 -4.04
C PHE A 222 -7.90 -5.44 -3.06
N GLY A 223 -7.69 -5.24 -1.76
CA GLY A 223 -8.63 -5.61 -0.70
C GLY A 223 -8.48 -7.00 -0.09
N SER A 224 -7.70 -7.90 -0.67
CA SER A 224 -7.60 -9.30 -0.23
C SER A 224 -6.19 -9.73 0.17
N ASN A 225 -5.15 -9.30 -0.55
CA ASN A 225 -3.77 -9.74 -0.27
C ASN A 225 -3.05 -8.75 0.65
N ILE A 226 -2.66 -9.21 1.85
CA ILE A 226 -2.02 -8.36 2.85
C ILE A 226 -0.67 -7.79 2.42
N TYR A 227 0.09 -8.51 1.58
CA TYR A 227 1.35 -8.00 1.05
C TYR A 227 1.09 -6.80 0.14
N TRP A 228 0.21 -6.95 -0.85
CA TRP A 228 -0.08 -5.88 -1.80
C TRP A 228 -0.85 -4.72 -1.19
N LYS A 229 -1.74 -4.99 -0.23
CA LYS A 229 -2.38 -3.95 0.57
C LYS A 229 -1.35 -3.19 1.41
N ALA A 230 -0.35 -3.86 1.97
CA ALA A 230 0.74 -3.19 2.66
C ALA A 230 1.58 -2.37 1.67
N SER A 231 1.98 -2.93 0.52
CA SER A 231 2.73 -2.21 -0.52
C SER A 231 1.99 -0.97 -1.02
N TYR A 232 0.67 -1.05 -1.22
CA TYR A 232 -0.18 0.09 -1.55
C TYR A 232 -0.05 1.21 -0.51
N PHE A 233 -0.26 0.90 0.78
CA PHE A 233 -0.23 1.92 1.84
C PHE A 233 1.20 2.42 2.13
N ILE A 234 2.22 1.58 1.97
CA ILE A 234 3.64 1.97 2.07
C ILE A 234 3.95 2.96 0.94
N CYS A 235 3.59 2.63 -0.30
CA CYS A 235 3.74 3.54 -1.44
C CYS A 235 2.93 4.83 -1.24
N ARG A 236 1.68 4.75 -0.79
CA ARG A 236 0.82 5.92 -0.58
C ARG A 236 1.35 6.84 0.52
N ARG A 237 1.98 6.30 1.56
CA ARG A 237 2.68 7.07 2.61
C ARG A 237 3.93 7.76 2.10
N SER A 238 4.62 7.17 1.12
CA SER A 238 5.80 7.77 0.48
C SER A 238 5.47 9.03 -0.32
N MET A 239 4.23 9.18 -0.81
CA MET A 239 3.76 10.33 -1.58
C MET A 239 3.50 11.56 -0.71
N ARG A 240 4.54 12.04 -0.02
CA ARG A 240 4.48 13.22 0.84
C ARG A 240 4.46 14.47 -0.02
N TYR A 241 3.58 15.43 0.32
CA TYR A 241 3.58 16.72 -0.35
C TYR A 241 4.87 17.50 -0.04
N SER A 242 5.33 18.29 -1.02
CA SER A 242 6.54 19.09 -0.87
C SER A 242 6.42 20.04 0.33
N ALA A 243 7.55 20.38 0.95
CA ALA A 243 7.56 21.26 2.11
C ALA A 243 6.92 22.63 1.81
N ALA A 244 7.06 23.13 0.58
CA ALA A 244 6.46 24.40 0.18
C ALA A 244 4.93 24.33 0.10
N ILE A 245 4.36 23.22 -0.38
CA ILE A 245 2.91 22.98 -0.41
C ILE A 245 2.36 22.87 1.01
N ARG A 246 2.98 22.04 1.86
CA ARG A 246 2.58 21.89 3.27
C ARG A 246 2.62 23.22 3.99
N LYS A 247 3.72 23.98 3.86
CA LYS A 247 3.85 25.30 4.46
C LYS A 247 2.72 26.24 4.05
N ALA A 248 2.41 26.35 2.75
CA ALA A 248 1.36 27.25 2.28
C ALA A 248 -0.03 26.87 2.83
N ALA A 249 -0.30 25.56 2.96
CA ALA A 249 -1.52 25.05 3.54
C ALA A 249 -1.58 25.25 5.07
N ASP A 250 -0.46 25.06 5.77
CA ASP A 250 -0.35 25.23 7.22
C ASP A 250 -0.41 26.70 7.62
N ASP A 251 0.14 27.62 6.81
CA ASP A 251 -0.04 29.06 7.00
C ASP A 251 -1.53 29.43 6.93
N PHE A 252 -2.25 28.96 5.91
CA PHE A 252 -3.70 29.17 5.80
C PHE A 252 -4.48 28.55 6.98
N ARG A 253 -4.14 27.33 7.39
CA ARG A 253 -4.76 26.68 8.56
C ARG A 253 -4.62 27.53 9.83
N ARG A 254 -3.43 28.07 10.06
CA ARG A 254 -3.12 28.91 11.23
C ARG A 254 -3.88 30.23 11.19
N GLU A 255 -3.85 30.90 10.04
CA GLU A 255 -4.37 32.26 9.86
C GLU A 255 -5.89 32.30 9.75
N GLU A 256 -6.50 31.32 9.08
CA GLU A 256 -7.91 31.38 8.67
C GLU A 256 -8.81 30.35 9.38
N LEU A 257 -8.22 29.29 9.95
CA LEU A 257 -8.97 28.14 10.49
C LEU A 257 -8.67 27.84 11.97
N ASN A 258 -7.79 28.61 12.62
CA ASN A 258 -7.33 28.36 14.01
C ASN A 258 -6.88 26.90 14.21
N SER A 259 -6.03 26.42 13.31
CA SER A 259 -5.62 25.02 13.18
C SER A 259 -4.11 24.92 13.01
N ASP A 260 -3.49 24.03 13.79
CA ASP A 260 -2.07 23.71 13.72
C ASP A 260 -1.82 22.26 14.18
N ASP A 261 -0.70 21.66 13.80
CA ASP A 261 -0.51 20.22 14.03
C ASP A 261 -0.44 19.81 15.50
N VAL A 262 0.02 20.71 16.38
CA VAL A 262 0.16 20.42 17.82
C VAL A 262 -1.22 20.40 18.47
N THR A 263 -2.05 21.40 18.20
CA THR A 263 -3.42 21.46 18.74
C THR A 263 -4.33 20.40 18.12
N ASP A 264 -4.15 20.13 16.83
CA ASP A 264 -4.95 19.19 16.04
C ASP A 264 -4.54 17.72 16.24
N LYS A 265 -3.37 17.47 16.87
CA LYS A 265 -2.72 16.15 17.00
C LYS A 265 -2.50 15.47 15.65
N THR A 266 -2.03 16.24 14.67
CA THR A 266 -1.77 15.80 13.29
C THR A 266 -0.29 15.87 12.92
N GLU A 267 0.60 15.96 13.91
CA GLU A 267 2.05 15.98 13.68
C GLU A 267 2.51 14.76 12.87
N ILE A 268 3.36 15.03 11.89
CA ILE A 268 3.91 14.02 11.00
C ILE A 268 5.42 13.94 11.14
N LEU A 269 5.97 12.73 11.16
CA LEU A 269 7.43 12.54 11.17
C LEU A 269 8.01 12.79 9.77
N ASP A 270 9.20 13.38 9.71
CA ASP A 270 9.93 13.58 8.45
C ASP A 270 10.14 12.25 7.72
N ASP A 271 10.66 11.25 8.45
CA ASP A 271 10.73 9.89 7.94
C ASP A 271 9.37 9.19 8.07
N TRP A 272 8.64 9.18 6.96
CA TRP A 272 7.32 8.55 6.90
C TRP A 272 7.37 7.06 7.25
N THR A 273 8.50 6.37 7.10
CA THR A 273 8.63 4.92 7.38
C THR A 273 8.50 4.60 8.86
N LEU A 274 8.86 5.55 9.72
CA LEU A 274 8.82 5.42 11.18
C LEU A 274 7.44 5.72 11.77
N MET A 275 6.53 6.31 11.00
CA MET A 275 5.20 6.67 11.51
C MET A 275 4.39 5.43 11.92
N LYS A 276 3.89 5.45 13.15
CA LYS A 276 2.90 4.50 13.67
C LYS A 276 1.67 5.29 14.09
N VAL A 277 0.54 4.96 13.47
CA VAL A 277 -0.67 5.77 13.44
C VAL A 277 -1.87 4.96 13.91
N LYS A 278 -2.53 5.35 15.00
CA LYS A 278 -3.74 4.65 15.46
C LYS A 278 -4.97 5.41 14.97
N PRO A 279 -6.00 4.74 14.42
CA PRO A 279 -7.25 5.39 14.09
C PRO A 279 -7.83 6.13 15.30
N GLY A 280 -8.16 7.40 15.13
CA GLY A 280 -8.69 8.26 16.19
C GLY A 280 -7.63 8.94 17.06
N GLN A 281 -6.34 8.83 16.75
CA GLN A 281 -5.30 9.61 17.44
C GLN A 281 -5.34 11.09 17.07
N ALA A 282 -5.70 11.40 15.82
CA ALA A 282 -5.81 12.76 15.31
C ALA A 282 -7.18 13.36 15.65
N VAL A 283 -7.19 14.64 16.01
CA VAL A 283 -8.39 15.40 16.36
C VAL A 283 -8.82 16.29 15.19
N GLY A 284 -7.87 16.98 14.57
CA GLY A 284 -8.11 17.95 13.50
C GLY A 284 -8.56 19.32 14.00
N GLY A 285 -8.36 20.32 13.15
CA GLY A 285 -8.69 21.72 13.45
C GLY A 285 -10.19 21.95 13.57
N PRO A 286 -10.60 23.05 14.22
CA PRO A 286 -11.99 23.33 14.60
C PRO A 286 -12.87 23.80 13.42
N TYR A 287 -12.86 23.04 12.32
CA TYR A 287 -13.66 23.30 11.11
C TYR A 287 -14.11 21.99 10.45
N LEU A 288 -15.19 22.10 9.68
CA LEU A 288 -15.67 21.07 8.76
C LEU A 288 -15.00 21.29 7.40
N ALA A 289 -14.43 20.25 6.79
CA ALA A 289 -14.00 20.31 5.40
C ALA A 289 -15.00 19.63 4.48
N VAL A 290 -15.35 20.33 3.40
CA VAL A 290 -16.22 19.85 2.34
C VAL A 290 -15.44 19.89 1.04
N HIS A 291 -15.40 18.76 0.34
CA HIS A 291 -15.01 18.74 -1.07
C HIS A 291 -16.24 18.55 -1.94
N LEU A 292 -16.62 19.61 -2.66
CA LEU A 292 -17.79 19.67 -3.52
C LEU A 292 -17.35 19.66 -4.99
N ARG A 293 -17.47 18.52 -5.67
CA ARG A 293 -17.15 18.37 -7.10
C ARG A 293 -18.40 18.62 -7.94
N ARG A 294 -18.32 19.59 -8.83
CA ARG A 294 -19.37 20.17 -9.67
C ARG A 294 -18.98 20.03 -11.14
N THR A 295 -18.59 21.09 -11.84
CA THR A 295 -18.24 21.13 -13.28
C THR A 295 -18.75 19.95 -14.13
N ASP A 296 -17.89 19.04 -14.59
CA ASP A 296 -18.25 17.87 -15.40
C ASP A 296 -19.09 16.82 -14.65
N PHE A 297 -19.06 16.78 -13.32
CA PHE A 297 -19.96 15.93 -12.51
C PHE A 297 -21.41 16.41 -12.56
N VAL A 298 -21.67 17.70 -12.77
CA VAL A 298 -23.04 18.21 -12.95
C VAL A 298 -23.72 17.61 -14.17
N THR A 299 -22.97 17.31 -15.23
CA THR A 299 -23.52 16.68 -16.44
C THR A 299 -23.42 15.16 -16.39
N SER A 300 -22.24 14.62 -16.04
CA SER A 300 -21.96 13.18 -16.10
C SER A 300 -22.48 12.38 -14.90
N ARG A 301 -22.70 13.04 -13.75
CA ARG A 301 -23.00 12.39 -12.45
C ARG A 301 -24.09 13.09 -11.65
N SER A 302 -24.98 13.85 -12.30
CA SER A 302 -26.05 14.64 -11.66
C SER A 302 -26.91 13.85 -10.66
N LYS A 303 -27.10 12.54 -10.88
CA LYS A 303 -27.90 11.67 -10.00
C LYS A 303 -27.17 11.25 -8.71
N GLN A 304 -25.85 11.39 -8.66
CA GLN A 304 -25.00 10.94 -7.55
C GLN A 304 -24.55 12.08 -6.63
N ILE A 305 -24.74 13.33 -7.05
CA ILE A 305 -24.32 14.53 -6.32
C ILE A 305 -25.53 15.35 -5.87
N PRO A 306 -25.43 16.13 -4.77
CA PRO A 306 -26.50 17.04 -4.37
C PRO A 306 -26.63 18.26 -5.29
N THR A 307 -27.76 18.94 -5.20
CA THR A 307 -27.85 20.34 -5.63
C THR A 307 -27.05 21.26 -4.70
N VAL A 308 -26.81 22.51 -5.10
CA VAL A 308 -26.12 23.49 -4.22
C VAL A 308 -26.89 23.68 -2.91
N LYS A 309 -28.22 23.77 -2.98
CA LYS A 309 -29.10 23.84 -1.82
C LYS A 309 -29.03 22.56 -0.96
N GLY A 310 -29.13 21.39 -1.58
CA GLY A 310 -29.03 20.10 -0.86
C GLY A 310 -27.69 19.89 -0.18
N ALA A 311 -26.60 20.40 -0.77
CA ALA A 311 -25.29 20.43 -0.13
C ALA A 311 -25.28 21.36 1.08
N ALA A 312 -25.81 22.59 0.95
CA ALA A 312 -25.90 23.55 2.06
C ALA A 312 -26.69 23.01 3.26
N GLU A 313 -27.80 22.31 3.02
CA GLU A 313 -28.61 21.70 4.07
C GLU A 313 -27.84 20.59 4.83
N GLN A 314 -27.11 19.74 4.10
CA GLN A 314 -26.25 18.70 4.69
C GLN A 314 -25.10 19.30 5.51
N ILE A 315 -24.44 20.33 4.97
CA ILE A 315 -23.36 21.06 5.65
C ILE A 315 -23.88 21.70 6.95
N SER A 316 -25.02 22.40 6.89
CA SER A 316 -25.64 23.04 8.06
C SER A 316 -25.96 22.03 9.16
N LYS A 317 -26.47 20.85 8.78
CA LYS A 317 -26.76 19.75 9.74
C LYS A 317 -25.47 19.25 10.41
N LEU A 318 -24.41 19.06 9.65
CA LEU A 318 -23.11 18.60 10.17
C LEU A 318 -22.49 19.63 11.11
N LEU A 319 -22.50 20.92 10.74
CA LEU A 319 -21.99 22.00 11.59
C LEU A 319 -22.68 22.04 12.95
N LYS A 320 -24.03 21.99 12.97
CA LYS A 320 -24.82 21.91 14.22
C LYS A 320 -24.49 20.68 15.05
N MET A 321 -24.42 19.51 14.42
CA MET A 321 -24.11 18.24 15.10
C MET A 321 -22.71 18.23 15.72
N LEU A 322 -21.73 18.76 15.00
CA LEU A 322 -20.31 18.78 15.40
C LEU A 322 -19.96 19.97 16.29
N LYS A 323 -20.90 20.91 16.48
CA LYS A 323 -20.71 22.21 17.18
C LYS A 323 -19.55 22.99 16.56
N LEU A 324 -19.60 23.14 15.24
CA LEU A 324 -18.62 23.87 14.44
C LEU A 324 -19.30 25.07 13.77
N GLU A 325 -18.59 26.18 13.71
CA GLU A 325 -19.03 27.40 13.01
C GLU A 325 -18.34 27.55 11.66
N VAL A 326 -17.10 27.07 11.53
CA VAL A 326 -16.29 27.23 10.32
C VAL A 326 -16.45 26.03 9.39
N VAL A 327 -16.71 26.30 8.11
CA VAL A 327 -16.65 25.33 7.03
C VAL A 327 -15.62 25.75 5.98
N TYR A 328 -14.63 24.88 5.74
CA TYR A 328 -13.71 25.01 4.61
C TYR A 328 -14.28 24.28 3.39
N VAL A 329 -14.37 24.97 2.25
CA VAL A 329 -14.93 24.42 1.00
C VAL A 329 -13.86 24.36 -0.08
N SER A 330 -13.44 23.15 -0.45
CA SER A 330 -12.68 22.89 -1.68
C SER A 330 -13.68 22.53 -2.79
N THR A 331 -13.66 23.28 -3.89
CA THR A 331 -14.64 23.15 -4.97
C THR A 331 -14.11 23.68 -6.28
N ASP A 332 -14.53 23.00 -7.34
CA ASP A 332 -14.34 23.35 -8.75
C ASP A 332 -15.45 24.23 -9.32
N ALA A 333 -16.45 24.54 -8.51
CA ALA A 333 -17.61 25.32 -8.91
C ALA A 333 -17.22 26.76 -9.30
N PRO A 334 -17.93 27.37 -10.27
CA PRO A 334 -17.80 28.80 -10.53
C PRO A 334 -18.23 29.62 -9.31
N GLU A 335 -17.70 30.84 -9.16
CA GLU A 335 -18.00 31.70 -8.00
C GLU A 335 -19.51 31.95 -7.82
N THR A 336 -20.30 31.95 -8.89
CA THR A 336 -21.76 32.12 -8.81
C THR A 336 -22.45 31.02 -8.00
N GLU A 337 -22.01 29.77 -8.15
CA GLU A 337 -22.56 28.64 -7.37
C GLU A 337 -22.02 28.64 -5.93
N VAL A 338 -20.81 29.14 -5.74
CA VAL A 338 -20.25 29.34 -4.40
C VAL A 338 -21.03 30.43 -3.66
N ASP A 339 -21.41 31.50 -4.34
CA ASP A 339 -22.23 32.57 -3.76
C ASP A 339 -23.65 32.10 -3.46
N GLU A 340 -24.21 31.24 -4.31
CA GLU A 340 -25.47 30.53 -4.02
C GLU A 340 -25.33 29.63 -2.78
N LEU A 341 -24.24 28.85 -2.67
CA LEU A 341 -23.96 28.04 -1.48
C LEU A 341 -23.86 28.91 -0.22
N LYS A 342 -23.18 30.05 -0.29
CA LYS A 342 -23.09 31.02 0.82
C LYS A 342 -24.47 31.56 1.20
N ALA A 343 -25.31 31.89 0.22
CA ALA A 343 -26.66 32.40 0.48
C ALA A 343 -27.51 31.38 1.24
N PHE A 344 -27.41 30.08 0.92
CA PHE A 344 -28.13 29.03 1.64
C PHE A 344 -27.57 28.69 3.03
N LEU A 345 -26.26 28.91 3.24
CA LEU A 345 -25.60 28.69 4.54
C LEU A 345 -25.71 29.88 5.50
N ASN A 346 -26.24 31.01 5.02
CA ASN A 346 -26.16 32.28 5.72
C ASN A 346 -26.78 32.22 7.14
N GLU A 347 -26.19 32.99 8.07
CA GLU A 347 -26.46 33.01 9.53
C GLU A 347 -26.02 31.78 10.35
N THR A 348 -25.60 30.66 9.72
CA THR A 348 -25.22 29.43 10.46
C THR A 348 -23.75 29.00 10.32
N ALA A 349 -22.99 29.56 9.38
CA ALA A 349 -21.63 29.13 9.10
C ALA A 349 -20.70 30.26 8.60
N VAL A 350 -19.43 30.19 9.00
CA VAL A 350 -18.32 30.98 8.43
C VAL A 350 -17.65 30.16 7.35
N ILE A 351 -17.80 30.57 6.09
CA ILE A 351 -17.26 29.85 4.93
C ILE A 351 -15.84 30.36 4.63
N LYS A 352 -14.89 29.43 4.56
CA LYS A 352 -13.49 29.67 4.19
C LYS A 352 -13.13 28.89 2.93
N ARG A 353 -12.31 29.49 2.07
CA ARG A 353 -11.77 28.88 0.85
C ARG A 353 -10.34 29.34 0.66
N PHE A 354 -9.46 28.46 0.21
CA PHE A 354 -8.11 28.84 -0.15
C PHE A 354 -8.16 29.56 -1.51
N LYS A 355 -7.87 30.86 -1.51
CA LYS A 355 -7.74 31.65 -2.74
C LYS A 355 -6.26 32.00 -2.90
N PRO A 356 -5.52 31.37 -3.83
CA PRO A 356 -4.10 31.63 -3.98
C PRO A 356 -3.88 33.08 -4.42
N THR A 357 -2.86 33.73 -3.87
CA THR A 357 -2.31 34.96 -4.46
C THR A 357 -1.70 34.67 -5.83
N ASP A 358 -1.53 35.69 -6.69
CA ASP A 358 -0.88 35.52 -8.00
C ASP A 358 0.50 34.88 -7.86
N ALA A 359 1.27 35.27 -6.85
CA ALA A 359 2.58 34.68 -6.56
C ALA A 359 2.48 33.19 -6.18
N GLN A 360 1.50 32.81 -5.35
CA GLN A 360 1.26 31.40 -5.01
C GLN A 360 0.79 30.61 -6.22
N LEU A 361 -0.08 31.18 -7.06
CA LEU A 361 -0.58 30.49 -8.24
C LEU A 361 0.52 30.28 -9.28
N GLN A 362 1.35 31.28 -9.55
CA GLN A 362 2.51 31.14 -10.44
C GLN A 362 3.53 30.13 -9.91
N LYS A 363 3.69 30.08 -8.57
CA LYS A 363 4.61 29.14 -7.91
C LYS A 363 4.11 27.71 -7.93
N PHE A 364 2.86 27.49 -7.54
CA PHE A 364 2.32 26.15 -7.28
C PHE A 364 1.57 25.57 -8.47
N LEU A 365 1.14 26.42 -9.41
CA LEU A 365 0.32 26.04 -10.54
C LEU A 365 -1.02 25.42 -10.10
N ASP A 366 -1.90 25.07 -11.03
CA ASP A 366 -3.24 24.59 -10.67
C ASP A 366 -3.20 23.27 -9.88
N GLY A 367 -2.30 22.35 -10.27
CA GLY A 367 -2.14 21.08 -9.58
C GLY A 367 -1.56 21.18 -8.16
N GLY A 368 -0.71 22.19 -7.90
CA GLY A 368 -0.19 22.46 -6.57
C GLY A 368 -1.25 23.13 -5.68
N VAL A 369 -2.05 24.06 -6.22
CA VAL A 369 -3.19 24.64 -5.51
C VAL A 369 -4.18 23.56 -5.09
N ALA A 370 -4.55 22.65 -6.00
CA ALA A 370 -5.37 21.48 -5.66
C ALA A 370 -4.76 20.63 -4.54
N THR A 371 -3.43 20.49 -4.50
CA THR A 371 -2.73 19.73 -3.45
C THR A 371 -2.77 20.46 -2.10
N ILE A 372 -2.65 21.79 -2.09
CA ILE A 372 -2.84 22.63 -0.90
C ILE A 372 -4.25 22.45 -0.34
N GLU A 373 -5.28 22.51 -1.20
CA GLU A 373 -6.66 22.32 -0.76
C GLU A 373 -6.90 20.94 -0.15
N GLN A 374 -6.31 19.88 -0.72
CA GLN A 374 -6.41 18.53 -0.16
C GLN A 374 -5.78 18.44 1.22
N TRP A 375 -4.61 19.07 1.42
CA TRP A 375 -3.96 19.12 2.73
C TRP A 375 -4.83 19.83 3.76
N ILE A 376 -5.42 20.97 3.41
CA ILE A 376 -6.37 21.68 4.29
C ILE A 376 -7.57 20.77 4.60
N CYS A 377 -8.19 20.13 3.59
CA CYS A 377 -9.29 19.21 3.85
C CYS A 377 -8.91 18.03 4.75
N ALA A 378 -7.70 17.50 4.60
CA ALA A 378 -7.22 16.38 5.38
C ALA A 378 -7.08 16.71 6.88
N HIS A 379 -6.87 17.97 7.24
CA HIS A 379 -6.64 18.40 8.64
C HIS A 379 -7.90 18.83 9.39
N ALA A 380 -9.08 18.76 8.76
CA ALA A 380 -10.34 19.12 9.40
C ALA A 380 -10.76 18.13 10.49
N LYS A 381 -11.48 18.60 11.51
CA LYS A 381 -12.14 17.72 12.50
C LYS A 381 -13.07 16.70 11.86
N TYR A 382 -13.74 17.09 10.77
CA TYR A 382 -14.60 16.20 10.00
C TYR A 382 -14.46 16.51 8.51
N PHE A 383 -14.41 15.47 7.68
CA PHE A 383 -14.38 15.59 6.23
C PHE A 383 -15.61 14.93 5.61
N ILE A 384 -16.20 15.62 4.63
CA ILE A 384 -17.22 15.06 3.73
C ILE A 384 -16.88 15.42 2.28
N GLY A 385 -16.78 14.40 1.43
CA GLY A 385 -16.39 14.54 0.03
C GLY A 385 -17.54 14.44 -0.96
N THR A 386 -17.19 14.22 -2.21
CA THR A 386 -18.14 13.94 -3.30
C THR A 386 -17.99 12.48 -3.74
N ALA A 387 -19.11 11.80 -3.96
CA ALA A 387 -19.12 10.39 -4.37
C ALA A 387 -18.30 10.17 -5.65
N GLU A 388 -17.51 9.09 -5.68
CA GLU A 388 -16.66 8.68 -6.80
C GLU A 388 -15.60 9.70 -7.25
N SER A 389 -15.36 10.77 -6.49
CA SER A 389 -14.29 11.72 -6.80
C SER A 389 -12.93 11.19 -6.34
N THR A 390 -12.00 11.02 -7.28
CA THR A 390 -10.60 10.67 -6.97
C THR A 390 -9.90 11.74 -6.14
N PHE A 391 -10.33 13.01 -6.22
CA PHE A 391 -9.86 14.08 -5.33
C PHE A 391 -10.25 13.80 -3.88
N SER A 392 -11.50 13.39 -3.63
CA SER A 392 -11.96 12.97 -2.30
C SER A 392 -11.23 11.72 -1.80
N PHE A 393 -10.95 10.75 -2.66
CA PHE A 393 -10.21 9.54 -2.27
C PHE A 393 -8.80 9.86 -1.76
N ARG A 394 -8.10 10.81 -2.41
CA ARG A 394 -6.76 11.22 -1.94
C ARG A 394 -6.80 11.90 -0.57
N ILE A 395 -7.83 12.71 -0.29
CA ILE A 395 -8.05 13.31 1.03
C ILE A 395 -8.33 12.23 2.08
N GLN A 396 -9.20 11.25 1.75
CA GLN A 396 -9.52 10.15 2.66
C GLN A 396 -8.26 9.37 3.06
N GLU A 397 -7.37 9.11 2.11
CA GLU A 397 -6.09 8.44 2.39
C GLU A 397 -5.13 9.30 3.21
N ASP A 398 -5.07 10.62 2.97
CA ASP A 398 -4.28 11.51 3.81
C ASP A 398 -4.80 11.49 5.26
N ARG A 399 -6.12 11.44 5.45
CA ARG A 399 -6.74 11.33 6.78
C ARG A 399 -6.43 9.99 7.46
N GLU A 400 -6.39 8.89 6.70
CA GLU A 400 -5.93 7.59 7.22
C GLU A 400 -4.45 7.66 7.64
N ILE A 401 -3.60 8.34 6.86
CA ILE A 401 -2.18 8.53 7.18
C ILE A 401 -1.98 9.39 8.43
N LEU A 402 -2.80 10.40 8.64
CA LEU A 402 -2.76 11.26 9.83
C LEU A 402 -3.35 10.56 11.06
N GLY A 403 -4.19 9.54 10.87
CA GLY A 403 -4.78 8.76 11.97
C GLY A 403 -6.09 9.31 12.48
N PHE A 404 -6.86 9.94 11.60
CA PHE A 404 -8.23 10.31 11.91
C PHE A 404 -9.11 9.07 12.11
N SER A 405 -10.19 9.23 12.86
CA SER A 405 -11.20 8.17 12.98
C SER A 405 -11.92 7.98 11.64
N HIS A 406 -12.16 6.72 11.26
CA HIS A 406 -12.85 6.35 10.02
C HIS A 406 -14.21 7.06 9.85
N ASN A 407 -14.92 7.31 10.95
CA ASN A 407 -16.23 7.98 10.95
C ASN A 407 -16.14 9.45 10.53
N THR A 408 -14.98 10.08 10.69
CA THR A 408 -14.74 11.47 10.29
C THR A 408 -14.12 11.59 8.89
N THR A 409 -13.92 10.47 8.21
CA THR A 409 -13.11 10.38 6.98
C THR A 409 -13.93 9.88 5.79
N PHE A 410 -14.56 8.72 5.90
CA PHE A 410 -15.24 8.06 4.78
C PHE A 410 -16.69 8.51 4.66
N ASN A 411 -16.88 9.80 4.33
CA ASN A 411 -18.18 10.42 4.16
C ASN A 411 -18.29 11.08 2.78
N CYS A 412 -19.45 11.00 2.13
CA CYS A 412 -19.76 11.78 0.95
C CYS A 412 -21.14 12.44 1.05
N LEU A 413 -21.26 13.60 0.42
CA LEU A 413 -22.55 14.27 0.22
C LEU A 413 -23.48 13.37 -0.59
N CYS A 414 -24.72 13.27 -0.15
CA CYS A 414 -25.75 12.47 -0.82
C CYS A 414 -26.59 13.32 -1.77
N PRO A 415 -27.13 12.75 -2.85
CA PRO A 415 -28.08 13.43 -3.71
C PRO A 415 -29.39 13.70 -2.97
N ASP A 416 -30.07 14.79 -3.32
CA ASP A 416 -31.25 15.32 -2.60
C ASP A 416 -32.39 14.29 -2.43
N HIS A 417 -32.56 13.41 -3.41
CA HIS A 417 -33.62 12.39 -3.41
C HIS A 417 -33.28 11.13 -2.58
N ASN A 418 -32.05 11.00 -2.08
CA ASN A 418 -31.62 9.87 -1.26
C ASN A 418 -30.54 10.29 -0.25
N LEU A 419 -30.98 10.82 0.90
CA LEU A 419 -30.09 11.24 1.99
C LEU A 419 -29.37 10.08 2.71
N ASN A 420 -29.76 8.82 2.44
CA ASN A 420 -29.10 7.61 2.94
C ASN A 420 -28.37 6.88 1.81
N CYS A 421 -27.69 7.65 0.95
CA CYS A 421 -26.94 7.12 -0.18
C CYS A 421 -25.77 6.24 0.25
N GLN A 422 -25.29 5.40 -0.67
CA GLN A 422 -24.11 4.58 -0.45
C GLN A 422 -22.89 5.47 -0.14
N GLN A 423 -22.30 5.24 1.02
CA GLN A 423 -21.10 5.94 1.46
C GLN A 423 -19.82 5.33 0.83
N PRO A 424 -18.70 6.06 0.79
CA PRO A 424 -17.45 5.57 0.22
C PRO A 424 -17.01 4.26 0.88
N ALA A 425 -16.42 3.36 0.09
CA ALA A 425 -15.84 2.15 0.61
C ALA A 425 -14.74 2.49 1.62
N LYS A 426 -14.77 1.80 2.77
CA LYS A 426 -13.85 2.09 3.88
C LYS A 426 -12.56 1.30 3.73
N TRP A 427 -11.58 1.93 3.09
CA TRP A 427 -10.27 1.34 2.82
C TRP A 427 -9.29 1.66 3.95
N TYR A 428 -9.34 0.86 5.01
CA TYR A 428 -8.49 1.09 6.18
C TYR A 428 -7.02 0.84 5.90
N MET A 429 -6.17 1.74 6.39
CA MET A 429 -4.75 1.48 6.50
C MET A 429 -4.52 0.33 7.48
N LYS A 430 -3.98 -0.79 6.99
CA LYS A 430 -3.49 -1.86 7.86
C LYS A 430 -2.05 -1.58 8.20
N GLN A 431 -1.76 -1.30 9.47
CA GLN A 431 -0.40 -1.42 9.96
C GLN A 431 -0.02 -2.89 10.01
N LYS A 432 1.21 -3.19 9.57
CA LYS A 432 1.86 -4.44 9.95
C LYS A 432 1.71 -4.54 11.46
N CYS A 433 1.06 -5.60 11.96
CA CYS A 433 1.21 -5.94 13.38
C CYS A 433 2.72 -6.07 13.60
N ASP A 434 3.31 -5.13 14.32
CA ASP A 434 4.59 -5.37 14.95
C ASP A 434 4.38 -6.62 15.81
N ILE A 435 5.03 -7.72 15.42
CA ILE A 435 5.07 -8.96 16.17
C ILE A 435 5.93 -8.69 17.43
N ASN A 436 5.40 -7.89 18.35
CA ASN A 436 6.02 -7.58 19.64
C ASN A 436 5.40 -8.40 20.78
N VAL A 437 4.47 -9.31 20.47
CA VAL A 437 3.91 -10.26 21.45
C VAL A 437 4.92 -11.36 21.81
N LEU A 438 5.96 -11.57 21.00
CA LEU A 438 6.90 -12.68 21.18
C LEU A 438 7.96 -12.47 22.26
N ALA A 439 8.33 -11.22 22.54
CA ALA A 439 9.35 -10.90 23.55
C ALA A 439 8.91 -11.26 24.98
N VAL A 440 7.59 -11.34 25.23
CA VAL A 440 7.00 -11.65 26.53
C VAL A 440 6.89 -13.16 26.76
N VAL A 441 6.73 -13.94 25.68
CA VAL A 441 6.48 -15.39 25.73
C VAL A 441 7.77 -16.20 25.89
N LEU A 442 8.85 -15.77 25.23
CA LEU A 442 10.13 -16.50 25.32
C LEU A 442 10.83 -16.30 26.67
N ARG A 443 10.58 -15.17 27.36
CA ARG A 443 11.16 -14.88 28.69
C ARG A 443 10.61 -15.76 29.82
N SER A 444 9.49 -16.44 29.62
CA SER A 444 8.87 -17.34 30.61
C SER A 444 9.28 -18.81 30.46
N ILE A 445 10.08 -19.18 29.44
CA ILE A 445 10.55 -20.56 29.18
C ILE A 445 11.91 -20.87 29.85
N GLY A 446 12.46 -19.92 30.62
CA GLY A 446 13.47 -20.23 31.65
C GLY A 446 14.89 -20.49 31.13
N CYS A 447 15.38 -19.70 30.18
CA CYS A 447 16.77 -19.78 29.72
C CYS A 447 17.77 -18.80 30.38
N GLU A 448 17.38 -17.95 31.34
CA GLU A 448 18.36 -17.16 32.12
C GLU A 448 17.93 -16.99 33.59
N LYS A 449 18.89 -17.08 34.52
CA LYS A 449 18.68 -16.74 35.94
C LYS A 449 18.59 -15.21 36.08
N LEU A 450 17.44 -14.71 36.52
CA LEU A 450 17.21 -13.28 36.78
C LEU A 450 17.96 -12.77 38.02
N GLY A 451 18.51 -11.56 37.92
CA GLY A 451 18.97 -10.77 39.06
C GLY A 451 17.80 -10.28 39.92
N LYS A 452 18.02 -10.12 41.23
CA LYS A 452 16.97 -9.88 42.24
C LYS A 452 16.07 -8.66 41.98
N ASP A 453 16.53 -7.62 41.27
CA ASP A 453 15.74 -6.41 41.03
C ASP A 453 14.66 -6.55 39.93
N GLU A 454 14.84 -7.42 38.94
CA GLU A 454 13.84 -7.62 37.87
C GLU A 454 12.66 -8.49 38.32
N SER A 455 12.88 -9.37 39.31
CA SER A 455 11.84 -10.21 39.90
C SER A 455 10.73 -9.42 40.64
N ILE A 456 11.05 -8.20 41.10
CA ILE A 456 10.10 -7.33 41.82
C ILE A 456 9.20 -6.56 40.85
N LYS A 457 9.67 -6.25 39.63
CA LYS A 457 8.86 -5.63 38.58
C LYS A 457 7.84 -6.60 37.98
N LEU A 458 8.23 -7.86 37.75
CA LEU A 458 7.36 -8.90 37.16
C LEU A 458 6.13 -9.25 38.02
N ARG A 459 6.25 -9.23 39.36
CA ARG A 459 5.11 -9.52 40.25
C ARG A 459 3.99 -8.49 40.21
N LYS A 460 4.23 -7.29 39.68
CA LYS A 460 3.19 -6.26 39.53
C LYS A 460 2.35 -6.44 38.25
N ASP A 461 2.91 -7.05 37.20
CA ASP A 461 2.24 -7.20 35.90
C ASP A 461 1.40 -8.50 35.79
N GLU A 462 1.67 -9.52 36.61
CA GLU A 462 0.86 -10.75 36.65
C GLU A 462 -0.55 -10.55 37.25
N ASN A 463 -0.78 -9.45 37.97
CA ASN A 463 -2.08 -9.17 38.62
C ASN A 463 -3.02 -8.28 37.78
N ALA A 464 -2.67 -7.95 36.54
CA ALA A 464 -3.56 -7.20 35.64
C ALA A 464 -4.48 -8.15 34.85
N THR A 465 -5.52 -8.66 35.50
CA THR A 465 -6.66 -9.32 34.84
C THR A 465 -7.57 -8.29 34.17
N GLU A 466 -7.11 -7.65 33.10
CA GLU A 466 -7.99 -6.91 32.19
C GLU A 466 -7.69 -7.23 30.73
N SER A 467 -8.74 -7.67 30.04
CA SER A 467 -8.79 -7.98 28.62
C SER A 467 -8.28 -6.81 27.77
N HIS A 468 -7.06 -6.92 27.26
CA HIS A 468 -6.53 -6.00 26.26
C HIS A 468 -7.38 -6.09 24.97
N PRO A 469 -8.04 -5.01 24.49
CA PRO A 469 -8.87 -5.03 23.28
C PRO A 469 -8.04 -4.96 21.98
N LEU A 470 -6.83 -5.51 21.98
CA LEU A 470 -5.84 -5.34 20.91
C LEU A 470 -5.83 -6.48 19.86
N CYS A 471 -6.81 -7.39 19.87
CA CYS A 471 -6.78 -8.56 18.98
C CYS A 471 -8.17 -8.96 18.45
N SER A 472 -8.99 -8.00 18.01
CA SER A 472 -10.30 -8.30 17.42
C SER A 472 -10.30 -8.49 15.89
N TYR A 473 -9.14 -8.46 15.21
CA TYR A 473 -9.12 -8.62 13.74
C TYR A 473 -7.90 -9.41 13.26
N LEU A 474 -8.00 -10.72 13.33
CA LEU A 474 -7.14 -11.65 12.58
C LEU A 474 -7.91 -12.17 11.36
N SER A 475 -7.23 -12.29 10.22
CA SER A 475 -7.75 -13.00 9.04
C SER A 475 -7.72 -14.51 9.28
N GLU A 476 -8.56 -15.27 8.57
CA GLU A 476 -8.64 -16.74 8.63
C GLU A 476 -7.28 -17.46 8.49
N ASP A 477 -6.29 -16.84 7.84
CA ASP A 477 -4.94 -17.42 7.65
C ASP A 477 -3.89 -17.11 8.74
N MET A 478 -4.30 -16.44 9.83
CA MET A 478 -3.42 -16.03 10.93
C MET A 478 -3.83 -16.67 12.25
N VAL A 479 -2.89 -17.43 12.84
CA VAL A 479 -3.05 -17.99 14.18
C VAL A 479 -3.00 -16.87 15.23
N LEU A 480 -4.03 -16.78 16.06
CA LEU A 480 -4.06 -15.92 17.26
C LEU A 480 -2.79 -16.10 18.11
N PRO A 481 -2.18 -15.02 18.65
CA PRO A 481 -1.05 -15.13 19.57
C PRO A 481 -1.32 -16.07 20.76
N ASN A 482 -2.55 -16.08 21.28
CA ASN A 482 -2.95 -16.98 22.36
C ASN A 482 -3.01 -18.47 21.95
N LYS A 483 -3.32 -18.75 20.68
CA LYS A 483 -3.25 -20.11 20.11
C LYS A 483 -1.80 -20.54 19.90
N LEU A 484 -0.91 -19.62 19.53
CA LEU A 484 0.53 -19.89 19.41
C LEU A 484 1.16 -20.25 20.78
N LEU A 485 0.67 -19.66 21.89
CA LEU A 485 1.08 -20.04 23.24
C LEU A 485 0.80 -21.51 23.58
N MET A 486 -0.19 -22.12 22.91
CA MET A 486 -0.55 -23.52 23.13
C MET A 486 0.55 -24.47 22.61
N LEU A 487 1.35 -24.07 21.62
CA LEU A 487 2.45 -24.87 21.08
C LEU A 487 3.48 -25.20 22.18
N ASN A 488 3.76 -24.26 23.09
CA ASN A 488 4.72 -24.46 24.19
C ASN A 488 4.27 -25.55 25.19
N LYS A 489 2.97 -25.79 25.28
CA LYS A 489 2.40 -26.80 26.19
C LYS A 489 2.37 -28.22 25.58
N SER A 490 2.76 -28.39 24.30
CA SER A 490 2.68 -29.67 23.60
C SER A 490 3.94 -30.52 23.78
N GLU A 491 3.82 -31.62 24.54
CA GLU A 491 4.91 -32.59 24.68
C GLU A 491 5.24 -33.34 23.37
N SER A 492 4.23 -33.59 22.53
CA SER A 492 4.44 -34.18 21.21
C SER A 492 5.28 -33.30 20.30
N LEU A 493 5.06 -31.98 20.37
CA LEU A 493 5.85 -31.01 19.61
C LEU A 493 7.29 -30.94 20.14
N LYS A 494 7.47 -30.90 21.46
CA LYS A 494 8.80 -30.94 22.10
C LYS A 494 9.58 -32.20 21.73
N LYS A 495 8.91 -33.37 21.65
CA LYS A 495 9.53 -34.63 21.23
C LYS A 495 10.02 -34.58 19.78
N LEU A 496 9.22 -34.02 18.85
CA LEU A 496 9.63 -33.85 17.45
C LEU A 496 10.84 -32.91 17.32
N LEU A 497 10.84 -31.81 18.07
CA LEU A 497 11.93 -30.83 18.09
C LEU A 497 13.24 -31.36 18.69
N ARG A 498 13.29 -32.60 19.20
CA ARG A 498 14.55 -33.26 19.60
C ARG A 498 15.40 -33.72 18.41
N SER A 499 14.80 -33.90 17.23
CA SER A 499 15.52 -34.30 16.00
C SER A 499 16.42 -33.18 15.49
N ASP A 500 17.73 -33.45 15.37
CA ASP A 500 18.70 -32.54 14.74
C ASP A 500 18.40 -32.29 13.26
N HIS A 501 17.94 -33.32 12.55
CA HIS A 501 17.58 -33.22 11.14
C HIS A 501 16.41 -32.26 10.94
N LEU A 502 15.35 -32.42 11.74
CA LEU A 502 14.22 -31.50 11.73
C LEU A 502 14.70 -30.08 12.08
N ARG A 503 15.42 -29.89 13.19
CA ARG A 503 15.93 -28.56 13.59
C ARG A 503 16.75 -27.89 12.48
N ASN A 504 17.60 -28.62 11.79
CA ASN A 504 18.39 -28.10 10.67
C ASN A 504 17.53 -27.74 9.45
N LEU A 505 16.49 -28.52 9.17
CA LEU A 505 15.52 -28.20 8.12
C LEU A 505 14.69 -26.96 8.48
N LEU A 506 14.25 -26.82 9.74
CA LEU A 506 13.54 -25.62 10.21
C LEU A 506 14.45 -24.37 10.12
N ARG A 507 15.74 -24.50 10.46
CA ARG A 507 16.76 -23.44 10.31
C ARG A 507 16.97 -23.07 8.83
N TRP A 508 17.11 -24.06 7.95
CA TRP A 508 17.30 -23.84 6.52
C TRP A 508 16.12 -23.08 5.89
N ILE A 509 14.88 -23.46 6.22
CA ILE A 509 13.67 -22.74 5.76
C ILE A 509 13.70 -21.29 6.21
N ASN A 510 14.03 -21.08 7.48
CA ASN A 510 14.01 -19.77 8.09
C ASN A 510 15.08 -18.82 7.53
N CYS A 511 16.25 -19.35 7.17
CA CYS A 511 17.33 -18.58 6.55
C CYS A 511 17.25 -18.53 5.01
N HIS A 512 16.24 -19.14 4.39
CA HIS A 512 16.10 -19.15 2.95
C HIS A 512 15.65 -17.78 2.44
N SER A 513 16.21 -17.32 1.31
CA SER A 513 15.81 -16.07 0.64
C SER A 513 14.35 -16.05 0.17
N GLN A 514 13.70 -17.21 0.15
CA GLN A 514 12.30 -17.41 -0.23
C GLN A 514 11.66 -18.49 0.66
N PRO A 515 11.21 -18.16 1.89
CA PRO A 515 10.82 -19.20 2.84
C PRO A 515 9.52 -19.92 2.46
N SER A 516 8.61 -19.32 1.68
CA SER A 516 7.43 -20.03 1.15
C SER A 516 7.82 -21.17 0.21
N GLU A 517 8.84 -20.95 -0.63
CA GLU A 517 9.38 -21.97 -1.53
C GLU A 517 10.17 -23.03 -0.74
N ALA A 518 10.92 -22.61 0.28
CA ALA A 518 11.61 -23.51 1.18
C ALA A 518 10.63 -24.42 1.96
N ILE A 519 9.48 -23.89 2.40
CA ILE A 519 8.41 -24.70 3.02
C ILE A 519 7.87 -25.71 2.01
N ARG A 520 7.63 -25.32 0.76
CA ARG A 520 7.15 -26.24 -0.30
C ARG A 520 8.14 -27.38 -0.53
N ILE A 521 9.44 -27.10 -0.51
CA ILE A 521 10.51 -28.10 -0.60
C ILE A 521 10.54 -28.98 0.66
N ALA A 522 10.47 -28.38 1.84
CA ALA A 522 10.48 -29.07 3.12
C ALA A 522 9.25 -29.97 3.33
N MET A 523 8.09 -29.63 2.76
CA MET A 523 6.90 -30.48 2.75
C MET A 523 7.09 -31.81 2.01
N LYS A 524 8.21 -32.04 1.32
CA LYS A 524 8.60 -33.38 0.82
C LYS A 524 9.28 -34.26 1.87
N ASN A 525 9.69 -33.69 3.00
CA ASN A 525 10.33 -34.41 4.10
C ASN A 525 9.28 -34.89 5.12
N LEU A 526 9.33 -36.18 5.49
CA LEU A 526 8.34 -36.79 6.38
C LEU A 526 8.40 -36.22 7.82
N GLU A 527 9.58 -35.90 8.36
CA GLU A 527 9.70 -35.28 9.68
C GLU A 527 9.10 -33.88 9.70
N PHE A 528 9.26 -33.14 8.60
CA PHE A 528 8.66 -31.82 8.44
C PHE A 528 7.14 -31.88 8.31
N GLN A 529 6.61 -32.84 7.54
CA GLN A 529 5.17 -33.06 7.45
C GLN A 529 4.58 -33.39 8.83
N ARG A 530 5.26 -34.22 9.63
CA ARG A 530 4.88 -34.54 11.01
C ARG A 530 4.86 -33.30 11.89
N PHE A 531 5.92 -32.50 11.84
CA PHE A 531 6.02 -31.23 12.56
C PHE A 531 4.90 -30.26 12.18
N ALA A 532 4.68 -30.04 10.88
CA ALA A 532 3.64 -29.16 10.37
C ALA A 532 2.25 -29.64 10.80
N ALA A 533 1.95 -30.93 10.66
CA ALA A 533 0.66 -31.50 11.06
C ALA A 533 0.39 -31.34 12.57
N VAL A 534 1.40 -31.58 13.43
CA VAL A 534 1.26 -31.39 14.89
C VAL A 534 1.04 -29.92 15.23
N CYS A 535 1.81 -29.00 14.64
CA CYS A 535 1.62 -27.56 14.86
C CYS A 535 0.21 -27.11 14.45
N LEU A 536 -0.25 -27.52 13.27
CA LEU A 536 -1.58 -27.19 12.74
C LEU A 536 -2.71 -27.77 13.57
N ASN A 537 -2.57 -29.02 14.02
CA ASN A 537 -3.53 -29.68 14.91
C ASN A 537 -3.65 -29.00 16.29
N ILE A 538 -2.59 -28.35 16.78
CA ILE A 538 -2.61 -27.62 18.06
C ILE A 538 -3.27 -26.25 17.90
N VAL A 539 -2.93 -25.52 16.83
CA VAL A 539 -3.34 -24.12 16.69
C VAL A 539 -4.69 -23.97 16.03
N GLU A 540 -5.02 -24.82 15.04
CA GLU A 540 -6.26 -24.74 14.26
C GLU A 540 -6.73 -26.15 13.85
N PRO A 541 -7.14 -26.99 14.83
CA PRO A 541 -7.61 -28.34 14.54
C PRO A 541 -8.83 -28.35 13.62
N GLU A 542 -9.68 -27.33 13.63
CA GLU A 542 -10.92 -27.33 12.84
C GLU A 542 -10.69 -26.99 11.35
N ASN A 543 -9.54 -26.39 11.00
CA ASN A 543 -9.27 -25.87 9.64
C ASN A 543 -8.40 -26.79 8.77
N HIS A 544 -7.83 -27.87 9.34
CA HIS A 544 -6.87 -28.72 8.66
C HIS A 544 -7.15 -30.21 8.83
N GLU A 545 -8.16 -30.69 8.10
CA GLU A 545 -8.60 -32.09 8.13
C GLU A 545 -7.46 -33.07 7.80
N TRP A 546 -6.59 -32.73 6.84
CA TRP A 546 -5.40 -33.53 6.51
C TRP A 546 -4.44 -33.66 7.69
N ALA A 547 -4.24 -32.59 8.48
CA ALA A 547 -3.33 -32.60 9.61
C ALA A 547 -3.89 -33.47 10.75
N ASN A 548 -5.21 -33.40 10.98
CA ASN A 548 -5.90 -34.25 11.93
C ASN A 548 -5.85 -35.73 11.55
N GLU A 549 -6.13 -36.04 10.28
CA GLU A 549 -6.08 -37.41 9.78
C GLU A 549 -4.66 -37.96 9.85
N TYR A 550 -3.65 -37.13 9.53
CA TYR A 550 -2.24 -37.48 9.63
C TYR A 550 -1.83 -37.78 11.08
N VAL A 551 -2.17 -36.91 12.04
CA VAL A 551 -1.90 -37.13 13.48
C VAL A 551 -2.65 -38.37 14.02
N LYS A 552 -3.88 -38.61 13.56
CA LYS A 552 -4.67 -39.81 13.93
C LYS A 552 -4.03 -41.09 13.41
N LYS A 553 -3.59 -41.12 12.15
CA LYS A 553 -2.85 -42.24 11.54
C LYS A 553 -1.52 -42.49 12.27
N MET A 554 -0.81 -41.44 12.67
CA MET A 554 0.42 -41.59 13.47
C MET A 554 0.16 -42.25 14.82
N LYS A 555 -0.88 -41.83 15.56
CA LYS A 555 -1.23 -42.44 16.85
C LYS A 555 -1.62 -43.92 16.71
N LEU A 556 -2.33 -44.28 15.63
CA LEU A 556 -2.70 -45.67 15.33
C LEU A 556 -1.47 -46.53 15.00
N LEU A 557 -0.50 -45.98 14.26
CA LEU A 557 0.77 -46.65 13.95
C LEU A 557 1.67 -46.78 15.19
N GLU A 558 1.72 -45.78 16.06
CA GLU A 558 2.43 -45.88 17.35
C GLU A 558 1.78 -46.94 18.25
N TYR A 559 0.44 -46.98 18.33
CA TYR A 559 -0.30 -47.97 19.12
C TYR A 559 -0.05 -49.40 18.61
N SER A 560 -0.14 -49.60 17.29
CA SER A 560 0.14 -50.89 16.63
C SER A 560 1.60 -51.32 16.80
N ALA A 561 2.56 -50.40 16.75
CA ALA A 561 3.97 -50.70 17.04
C ALA A 561 4.19 -51.07 18.51
N THR A 562 3.53 -50.41 19.47
CA THR A 562 3.59 -50.82 20.89
C THR A 562 2.89 -52.14 21.14
N GLU A 563 1.79 -52.45 20.46
CA GLU A 563 1.14 -53.78 20.55
C GLU A 563 2.03 -54.88 19.98
N LEU A 564 2.68 -54.65 18.83
CA LEU A 564 3.66 -55.58 18.26
C LEU A 564 4.89 -55.74 19.15
N LEU A 565 5.35 -54.67 19.81
CA LEU A 565 6.45 -54.73 20.76
C LEU A 565 6.06 -55.45 22.06
N LEU A 566 4.84 -55.22 22.57
CA LEU A 566 4.27 -55.92 23.74
C LEU A 566 3.99 -57.40 23.43
N GLN A 567 3.59 -57.71 22.21
CA GLN A 567 3.41 -59.08 21.73
C GLN A 567 4.78 -59.77 21.61
N ALA A 568 5.77 -59.11 21.02
CA ALA A 568 7.15 -59.62 20.98
C ALA A 568 7.78 -59.78 22.37
N LEU A 569 7.43 -58.91 23.34
CA LEU A 569 7.86 -59.02 24.74
C LEU A 569 7.12 -60.11 25.53
N LYS A 570 5.88 -60.45 25.16
CA LYS A 570 5.14 -61.59 25.73
C LYS A 570 5.56 -62.93 25.12
N ASP A 571 5.86 -62.94 23.83
CA ASP A 571 6.34 -64.11 23.09
C ASP A 571 7.82 -64.42 23.42
N SER A 572 8.53 -63.50 24.06
CA SER A 572 9.89 -63.67 24.59
C SER A 572 9.96 -64.11 26.05
N ASN A 573 8.89 -64.74 26.59
CA ASN A 573 9.02 -65.62 27.75
C ASN A 573 9.85 -66.88 27.38
N CYS A 574 11.16 -66.69 27.29
CA CYS A 574 12.15 -67.68 27.67
C CYS A 574 12.90 -67.10 28.87
N THR A 575 12.82 -67.84 29.97
CA THR A 575 13.47 -67.68 31.30
C THR A 575 14.69 -66.77 31.38
#